data_AF-A0A1H8RER8-F1
#
_entry.id   AF-A0A1H8RER8-F1
#
_cell.length_a   1.000
_cell.length_b   1.000
_cell.length_c   1.000
_cell.angle_alpha   90.00
_cell.angle_beta   90.00
_cell.angle_gamma   90.00
#
_symmetry.space_group_name_H-M   'P 1'
#
loop_
_entity.id
_entity.type
_entity.pdbx_description
1 polymer ?
#
loop_
_entity_poly.entity_id
_entity_poly.type
_entity_poly.pdbx_seq_one_letter_code
_entity_poly.pdbx_strand_id
1 'polypeptide(L)' 'MPEDTWQSIDIIKNKEGEPHVLQQKVEVYGGEHGESTGYTKPTVQHRLVPLTELTKS' A
#
# COMPACT_ATOMS: atom_id res chain seq x y z
N MET A 1 -3.08 12.33 -8.65
CA MET A 1 -2.94 12.18 -7.17
C MET A 1 -2.05 10.96 -6.96
N PRO A 2 -1.15 10.86 -5.97
CA PRO A 2 -0.17 9.76 -5.93
C PRO A 2 -0.82 8.51 -5.34
N GLU A 3 -1.78 7.93 -6.06
CA GLU A 3 -2.34 6.59 -5.83
C GLU A 3 -1.35 5.49 -6.27
N ASP A 4 -0.06 5.73 -6.02
CA ASP A 4 1.05 4.87 -6.43
C ASP A 4 2.14 4.78 -5.35
N THR A 5 1.84 5.22 -4.13
CA THR A 5 2.78 5.22 -3.00
C THR A 5 2.29 4.34 -1.86
N TRP A 6 3.21 3.63 -1.19
CA TRP A 6 2.91 2.84 0.00
C TRP A 6 2.42 3.73 1.15
N GLN A 7 1.28 3.38 1.73
CA GLN A 7 0.73 4.05 2.90
C GLN A 7 0.77 3.13 4.11
N SER A 8 1.23 3.64 5.25
CA SER A 8 1.20 2.94 6.53
C SER A 8 -0.23 2.96 7.08
N ILE A 9 -0.83 1.78 7.25
CA ILE A 9 -2.23 1.64 7.67
C ILE A 9 -2.37 1.12 9.10
N ASP A 10 -1.42 0.31 9.58
CA ASP A 10 -1.48 -0.23 10.95
C ASP A 10 -0.10 -0.65 11.45
N ILE A 11 0.03 -0.88 12.75
CA ILE A 11 1.19 -1.48 13.40
C ILE A 11 0.78 -2.82 14.01
N ILE A 12 1.28 -3.90 13.44
CA ILE A 12 1.01 -5.26 13.90
C ILE A 12 2.27 -5.90 14.48
N LYS A 13 2.10 -6.83 15.42
CA LYS A 13 3.22 -7.63 15.94
C LYS A 13 3.28 -8.94 15.17
N ASN A 14 4.48 -9.38 14.80
CA ASN A 14 4.67 -10.72 14.26
C ASN A 14 4.48 -11.79 15.37
N LYS A 15 4.60 -13.07 15.01
CA LYS A 15 4.45 -14.18 15.96
C LYS A 15 5.52 -14.19 17.07
N GLU A 16 6.62 -13.48 16.86
CA GLU A 16 7.74 -13.33 17.79
C GLU A 16 7.61 -12.07 18.66
N GLY A 17 6.56 -11.27 18.45
CA GLY A 17 6.27 -10.05 19.20
C GLY A 17 6.92 -8.78 18.64
N GLU A 18 7.65 -8.87 17.53
CA GLU A 18 8.35 -7.75 16.92
C GLU A 18 7.40 -6.83 16.14
N PRO A 19 7.52 -5.50 16.32
CA PRO A 19 6.64 -4.54 15.68
C PRO A 19 6.93 -4.41 14.18
N HIS A 20 5.88 -4.56 13.39
CA HIS A 20 5.87 -4.39 11.94
C HIS A 20 4.79 -3.37 11.55
N VAL A 21 5.08 -2.55 10.57
CA VAL A 21 4.11 -1.64 9.95
C VAL A 21 3.47 -2.35 8.78
N LEU A 22 2.14 -2.46 8.81
CA LEU A 22 1.35 -2.86 7.67
C LEU A 22 1.24 -1.68 6.71
N GLN A 23 1.77 -1.89 5.52
CA GLN A 23 1.68 -0.91 4.44
C GLN A 23 0.80 -1.44 3.31
N GLN A 24 -0.01 -0.55 2.76
CA GLN A 24 -0.90 -0.82 1.65
C GLN A 24 -0.56 0.11 0.49
N LYS A 25 -0.48 -0.46 -0.72
CA LYS A 25 -0.43 0.28 -1.98
C LYS A 25 -1.70 -0.02 -2.75
N VAL A 26 -2.45 1.02 -3.11
CA VAL A 26 -3.62 0.89 -3.99
C VAL A 26 -3.22 1.49 -5.31
N GLU A 27 -3.22 0.67 -6.37
CA GLU A 27 -2.93 1.11 -7.73
C GLU A 27 -4.26 1.19 -8.50
N VAL A 28 -4.59 2.38 -8.98
CA VAL A 28 -5.78 2.63 -9.79
C VAL A 28 -5.32 3.06 -11.17
N TYR A 29 -5.70 2.29 -12.18
CA TYR A 29 -5.46 2.66 -13.56
C TYR A 29 -6.58 3.60 -14.02
N GLY A 30 -6.29 4.89 -14.05
CA GLY A 30 -7.15 5.90 -14.67
C GLY A 30 -7.19 5.68 -16.18
N GLY A 31 -8.39 5.44 -16.73
CA GLY A 31 -8.59 5.37 -18.17
C GLY A 31 -8.44 6.76 -18.79
N GLU A 32 -7.23 7.11 -19.22
CA GLU A 32 -6.97 8.31 -20.03
C GLU A 32 -7.05 7.95 -21.53
N HIS A 33 -8.24 7.64 -22.02
CA HIS A 33 -8.62 7.88 -23.41
C HIS A 33 -10.13 7.67 -23.58
N GLY A 34 -10.74 8.51 -24.42
CA GLY A 34 -12.17 8.53 -24.67
C GLY A 34 -12.77 7.15 -24.95
N GLU A 35 -14.04 7.02 -24.56
CA GLU A 35 -14.99 6.00 -25.03
C GLU A 35 -15.07 4.65 -24.29
N SER A 36 -14.56 4.52 -23.06
CA SER A 36 -15.02 3.42 -22.21
C SER A 36 -14.97 3.75 -20.73
N THR A 37 -16.16 3.90 -20.15
CA THR A 37 -16.42 3.90 -18.71
C THR A 37 -16.18 2.51 -18.13
N GLY A 38 -14.93 2.04 -18.17
CA GLY A 38 -14.49 0.84 -17.49
C GLY A 38 -13.70 1.25 -16.26
N TYR A 39 -14.33 1.24 -15.08
CA TYR A 39 -13.57 1.27 -13.83
C TYR A 39 -12.66 0.05 -13.81
N THR A 40 -11.38 0.23 -14.14
CA THR A 40 -10.38 -0.83 -14.02
C THR A 40 -10.32 -1.24 -12.55
N LYS A 41 -10.42 -2.53 -12.25
CA LYS A 41 -10.40 -3.03 -10.86
C LYS A 41 -9.14 -2.50 -10.16
N PRO A 42 -9.27 -1.82 -9.02
CA PRO A 42 -8.10 -1.38 -8.26
C PRO A 42 -7.31 -2.60 -7.81
N THR A 43 -6.00 -2.54 -7.95
CA THR A 43 -5.10 -3.58 -7.41
C THR A 43 -4.62 -3.12 -6.04
N VAL A 44 -4.81 -3.96 -5.02
CA VAL A 44 -4.35 -3.68 -3.66
C VAL A 44 -3.21 -4.62 -3.32
N GLN A 45 -2.05 -4.04 -3.00
CA GLN A 45 -0.88 -4.77 -2.50
C GLN A 45 -0.69 -4.49 -1.02
N HIS A 46 -0.28 -5.52 -0.28
CA HIS A 46 0.04 -5.42 1.14
C HIS A 46 1.46 -5.87 1.38
N ARG A 47 2.18 -5.18 2.25
CA ARG A 47 3.47 -5.63 2.76
C ARG A 47 3.61 -5.32 4.26
N LEU A 48 4.40 -6.14 4.93
CA LEU A 48 4.82 -5.88 6.30
C LEU A 48 6.26 -5.39 6.28
N VAL A 49 6.50 -4.25 6.92
CA VAL A 49 7.84 -3.66 7.01
C VAL A 49 8.23 -3.63 8.49
N PRO A 50 9.39 -4.16 8.88
CA PRO A 50 9.87 -4.05 10.26
C PRO A 50 9.95 -2.58 10.66
N LEU A 51 9.45 -2.24 11.86
CA LEU A 51 9.44 -0.85 12.32
C LEU A 51 10.86 -0.24 12.38
N THR A 52 11.86 -1.08 12.62
CA THR A 52 13.28 -0.73 12.63
C THR A 52 13.81 -0.25 11.28
N GLU A 53 13.17 -0.60 10.17
CA GLU A 53 13.56 -0.15 8.83
C GLU A 53 13.01 1.24 8.51
N LEU A 54 11.91 1.63 9.16
CA LEU A 54 11.24 2.91 8.95
C LEU A 54 11.75 4.02 9.88
N THR A 55 12.39 3.66 11.00
CA THR A 55 12.89 4.61 12.01
C THR A 55 14.41 4.83 11.96
N LYS A 56 15.12 4.23 10.99
CA LYS A 56 16.52 4.54 10.72
C LYS A 56 16.61 5.96 10.13
N SER A 57 16.83 6.94 11.01
CA SER A 57 17.29 8.30 10.65
C SER A 57 18.80 8.37 10.56
#